data_AF-A0A8T2EBZ2-F1
#
_entry.id   AF-A0A8T2EBZ2-F1
#
_cell.length_a   1.000
_cell.length_b   1.000
_cell.length_c   1.000
_cell.angle_alpha   90.00
_cell.angle_beta   90.00
_cell.angle_gamma   90.00
#
_symmetry.space_group_name_H-M   'P 1'
#
loop_
_entity.id
_entity.type
_entity.pdbx_description
1 polymer ?
#
loop_
_entity_poly.entity_id
_entity_poly.type
_entity_poly.pdbx_seq_one_letter_code
_entity_poly.pdbx_strand_id
1 'polypeptide(L)'
;MAKYDIESGGGIDLYPEMKESTKLRCTFIRKVYVIMLLLSIVFLGVAAVVSFVDLITNPDHPLDFFYVVFLLRFLLEALEETIEETN
;
A
#
# COMPACT_ATOMS: atom_id res chain seq x y z
N MET A 1 -24.84 -22.44 4.72
CA MET A 1 -23.53 -22.38 4.03
C MET A 1 -22.46 -22.28 5.09
N ALA A 2 -21.65 -23.33 5.28
CA ALA A 2 -20.52 -23.27 6.18
C ALA A 2 -19.54 -22.21 5.64
N LYS A 3 -19.22 -21.22 6.47
CA LYS A 3 -18.28 -20.16 6.15
C LYS A 3 -16.90 -20.81 6.00
N TYR A 4 -16.54 -21.18 4.77
CA TYR A 4 -15.23 -21.73 4.45
C TYR A 4 -14.21 -20.65 4.76
N ASP A 5 -13.44 -20.85 5.82
CA ASP A 5 -12.34 -19.98 6.18
C ASP A 5 -11.24 -20.22 5.14
N ILE A 6 -11.18 -19.33 4.14
CA ILE A 6 -10.20 -19.36 3.04
C ILE A 6 -8.76 -19.48 3.55
N GLU A 7 -8.50 -19.04 4.77
CA GLU A 7 -7.19 -19.08 5.43
C GLU A 7 -6.85 -20.44 6.05
N SER A 8 -7.83 -21.33 6.19
CA SER A 8 -7.62 -22.75 6.51
C SER A 8 -7.23 -23.59 5.28
N GLY A 9 -7.18 -22.96 4.09
CA GLY A 9 -6.80 -23.62 2.84
C GLY A 9 -7.70 -24.78 2.43
N GLY A 10 -8.97 -24.79 2.84
CA GLY A 10 -9.96 -25.76 2.36
C GLY A 10 -9.55 -27.23 2.50
N GLY A 11 -8.72 -27.56 3.50
CA GLY A 11 -8.18 -28.91 3.72
C GLY A 11 -6.72 -29.12 3.30
N ILE A 12 -6.07 -28.10 2.73
CA ILE A 12 -4.65 -28.10 2.34
C ILE A 12 -3.98 -26.96 3.11
N ASP A 13 -3.06 -27.26 4.03
CA ASP A 13 -2.39 -26.22 4.82
C ASP A 13 -1.67 -25.21 3.92
N LEU A 14 -2.12 -23.95 3.94
CA LEU A 14 -1.54 -22.86 3.13
C LEU A 14 -0.09 -22.53 3.53
N TYR A 15 0.32 -22.91 4.75
CA TYR A 15 1.66 -22.69 5.29
C TYR A 15 2.14 -23.93 6.05
N PRO A 16 2.56 -25.00 5.33
CA PRO A 16 2.84 -26.31 5.94
C PRO A 16 4.06 -26.34 6.85
N GLU A 17 4.98 -25.37 6.74
CA GLU A 17 6.20 -25.31 7.58
C GLU A 17 6.03 -24.55 8.89
N MET A 18 4.98 -23.75 9.01
CA MET A 18 4.69 -23.09 10.29
C MET A 18 4.01 -24.14 11.20
N LYS A 19 4.38 -24.18 12.49
CA LYS A 19 3.77 -25.08 13.50
C LYS A 19 2.73 -24.38 14.40
N GLU A 20 2.52 -23.09 14.20
CA GLU A 20 1.63 -22.28 15.06
C GLU A 20 0.15 -22.42 14.70
N SER A 21 -0.77 -22.11 15.60
CA SER A 21 -2.21 -22.16 15.29
C SER A 21 -2.59 -21.22 14.13
N THR A 22 -3.50 -21.65 13.25
CA THR A 22 -3.95 -20.91 12.06
C THR A 22 -4.43 -19.48 12.39
N LYS A 23 -5.10 -19.31 13.55
CA LYS A 23 -5.56 -17.99 14.04
C LYS A 23 -4.42 -17.01 14.32
N LEU A 24 -3.28 -17.49 14.82
CA LEU A 24 -2.15 -16.64 15.15
C LEU A 24 -1.48 -16.12 13.87
N ARG A 25 -1.36 -16.97 12.85
CA ARG A 25 -0.78 -16.64 11.53
C ARG A 25 -1.62 -15.60 10.79
N CYS A 26 -2.94 -15.79 10.75
CA CYS A 26 -3.89 -14.84 10.17
C CYS A 26 -3.73 -13.43 10.79
N THR A 27 -3.69 -13.38 12.13
CA THR A 27 -3.57 -12.13 12.87
C THR A 27 -2.23 -11.46 12.59
N PHE A 28 -1.16 -12.25 12.51
CA PHE A 28 0.17 -11.75 12.17
C PHE A 28 0.23 -11.18 10.74
N ILE A 29 -0.23 -11.93 9.74
CA ILE A 29 -0.25 -11.50 8.33
C ILE A 29 -1.04 -10.20 8.18
N ARG A 30 -2.23 -10.10 8.80
CA ARG A 30 -3.03 -8.89 8.78
C ARG A 30 -2.28 -7.69 9.37
N LYS A 31 -1.56 -7.89 10.48
CA LYS A 31 -0.79 -6.84 11.13
C LYS A 31 0.41 -6.39 10.29
N VAL A 32 1.11 -7.33 9.65
CA VAL A 32 2.22 -7.02 8.73
C VAL A 32 1.71 -6.27 7.51
N TYR A 33 0.58 -6.67 6.93
CA TYR A 33 -0.03 -5.99 5.79
C TYR A 33 -0.38 -4.54 6.11
N VAL A 34 -0.97 -4.27 7.28
CA VAL A 34 -1.28 -2.91 7.72
C VAL A 34 -0.01 -2.06 7.86
N ILE A 35 1.04 -2.61 8.46
CA ILE A 35 2.32 -1.90 8.61
C ILE A 35 2.96 -1.62 7.25
N MET A 36 2.95 -2.61 6.33
CA MET A 36 3.46 -2.45 4.97
C MET A 36 2.68 -1.41 4.17
N LEU A 37 1.36 -1.37 4.35
CA LEU A 37 0.51 -0.36 3.73
C LEU A 37 0.85 1.04 4.26
N LEU A 38 0.96 1.21 5.58
CA LEU A 38 1.39 2.49 6.16
C LEU A 38 2.79 2.91 5.68
N LEU A 39 3.74 1.96 5.62
CA LEU A 39 5.08 2.22 5.08
C LEU A 39 5.01 2.68 3.61
N SER A 40 4.18 2.03 2.78
CA SER A 40 4.04 2.43 1.37
C SER A 40 3.52 3.86 1.23
N ILE A 41 2.55 4.27 2.05
CA ILE A 41 2.03 5.65 2.05
C ILE A 41 3.13 6.64 2.44
N VAL A 42 3.92 6.32 3.46
CA VAL A 42 5.05 7.16 3.88
C VAL A 42 6.10 7.27 2.78
N PHE A 43 6.47 6.16 2.13
CA PHE A 43 7.42 6.18 1.01
C PHE A 43 6.91 7.01 -0.17
N LEU A 44 5.62 6.90 -0.50
CA LEU A 44 4.97 7.73 -1.51
C LEU A 44 5.01 9.22 -1.15
N GLY A 45 4.74 9.57 0.11
CA GLY A 45 4.82 10.94 0.59
C GLY A 45 6.25 11.50 0.53
N VAL A 46 7.26 10.72 0.91
CA VAL A 46 8.67 11.15 0.80
C VAL A 46 9.08 11.31 -0.67
N ALA A 47 8.70 10.37 -1.53
CA ALA A 47 8.97 10.47 -2.97
C ALA A 47 8.32 11.72 -3.57
N ALA A 48 7.10 12.06 -3.16
CA ALA A 48 6.41 13.29 -3.56
C ALA A 48 7.22 14.55 -3.25
N VAL A 49 7.69 14.68 -2.01
CA VAL A 49 8.44 15.85 -1.57
C VAL A 49 9.77 15.95 -2.32
N VAL A 50 10.50 14.84 -2.46
CA VAL A 50 11.80 14.83 -3.16
C VAL A 50 11.62 15.22 -4.62
N SER A 51 10.66 14.64 -5.34
CA SER A 51 10.40 14.99 -6.74
C SER A 51 9.94 16.45 -6.91
N PHE A 52 9.18 16.98 -5.96
CA PHE A 52 8.77 18.38 -6.00
C PHE A 52 9.97 19.34 -5.81
N VAL A 53 10.89 19.00 -4.91
CA VAL A 53 12.13 19.77 -4.71
C VAL A 53 13.05 19.68 -5.93
N ASP A 54 13.16 18.50 -6.55
CA ASP A 54 14.02 18.31 -7.73
C ASP A 54 13.49 19.09 -8.94
N LEU A 55 12.18 19.03 -9.19
CA LEU A 55 11.53 19.80 -10.26
C LEU A 55 11.80 21.31 -10.16
N ILE A 56 11.79 21.86 -8.94
CA ILE A 56 12.07 23.28 -8.70
C ILE A 56 13.56 23.59 -8.94
N THR A 57 14.44 22.66 -8.59
CA THR A 57 15.89 22.89 -8.59
C THR A 57 16.51 22.65 -9.96
N ASN A 58 15.99 21.70 -10.75
CA ASN A 58 16.56 21.31 -12.03
C ASN A 58 15.48 20.95 -13.08
N PRO A 59 14.88 21.94 -13.75
CA PRO A 59 13.75 21.73 -14.65
C PRO A 59 14.09 21.02 -15.98
N ASP A 60 15.37 20.72 -16.24
CA ASP A 60 15.83 20.21 -17.53
C ASP A 60 15.70 18.68 -17.66
N HIS A 61 15.29 17.96 -16.61
CA HIS A 61 15.14 16.51 -16.65
C HIS A 61 13.71 16.07 -17.03
N PRO A 62 13.52 15.39 -18.18
CA PRO A 62 12.19 14.97 -18.64
C PRO A 62 11.54 13.94 -17.70
N LEU A 63 12.34 13.20 -16.91
CA LEU A 63 11.83 12.21 -15.96
C LEU A 63 11.14 12.87 -14.76
N ASP A 64 11.56 14.07 -14.33
CA ASP A 64 10.88 14.79 -13.25
C ASP A 64 9.48 15.21 -13.65
N PHE A 65 9.30 15.63 -14.91
CA PHE A 65 7.98 15.98 -15.42
C PHE A 65 7.03 14.76 -15.44
N PHE A 66 7.52 13.60 -15.90
CA PHE A 66 6.75 12.35 -15.84
C PHE A 66 6.41 11.94 -14.40
N TYR A 67 7.37 12.06 -13.48
CA TYR A 67 7.19 11.72 -12.09
C TYR A 67 6.16 12.65 -11.42
N VAL A 68 6.23 13.95 -11.67
CA VAL A 68 5.29 14.95 -11.13
C VAL A 68 3.89 14.76 -11.68
N VAL A 69 3.72 14.45 -12.97
CA VAL A 69 2.41 14.15 -13.54
C VAL A 69 1.82 12.86 -12.93
N PHE A 70 2.64 11.83 -12.78
CA PHE A 70 2.22 10.56 -12.15
C PHE A 70 1.83 10.79 -10.67
N LEU A 71 2.63 11.58 -9.96
CA LEU A 71 2.43 11.88 -8.55
C LEU A 71 1.24 12.82 -8.31
N LEU A 72 1.04 13.81 -9.18
CA LEU A 72 -0.14 14.66 -9.17
C LEU A 72 -1.40 13.83 -9.41
N ARG A 73 -1.34 12.85 -10.33
CA ARG A 73 -2.48 11.97 -10.59
C ARG A 73 -2.80 11.11 -9.37
N PHE A 74 -1.78 10.55 -8.74
CA PHE A 74 -1.91 9.80 -7.49
C PHE A 74 -2.48 10.65 -6.35
N LEU A 75 -2.01 11.90 -6.21
CA LEU A 75 -2.52 12.83 -5.19
C LEU A 75 -3.99 13.19 -5.42
N LEU A 76 -4.39 13.35 -6.69
CA LEU A 76 -5.76 13.66 -7.05
C LEU A 76 -6.71 12.50 -6.70
N GLU A 77 -6.26 11.27 -6.93
CA GLU A 77 -7.00 10.05 -6.62
C GLU A 77 -7.09 9.83 -5.10
N ALA A 78 -6.01 10.10 -4.36
CA ALA A 78 -6.05 10.11 -2.90
C ALA A 78 -6.97 11.20 -2.31
N LEU A 79 -7.03 12.39 -2.95
CA LEU A 79 -7.93 13.46 -2.54
C LEU A 79 -9.40 13.06 -2.78
N GLU A 80 -9.69 12.44 -3.92
CA GLU A 80 -11.03 11.97 -4.28
C GLU A 80 -11.53 10.95 -3.25
N GLU A 81 -10.68 10.01 -2.83
CA GLU A 81 -10.99 9.03 -1.79
C GLU A 81 -11.29 9.70 -0.43
N THR A 82 -10.56 10.76 -0.07
CA THR A 82 -10.86 11.53 1.18
C THR A 82 -12.12 12.38 1.11
N ILE A 83 -12.51 12.87 -0.06
CA ILE A 83 -13.74 13.65 -0.26
C ILE A 83 -14.95 12.71 -0.20
N GLU A 84 -14.84 11.50 -0.76
CA GLU A 84 -15.90 10.50 -0.71
C GLU A 84 -16.13 9.96 0.72
N GLU A 85 -15.08 9.92 1.56
CA GLU A 85 -15.20 9.52 2.97
C GLU A 85 -15.86 10.61 3.87
N THR A 86 -15.93 11.86 3.40
CA THR A 86 -16.49 13.01 4.16
C THR A 86 -17.93 13.39 3.79
N ASN A 87 -18.55 12.73 2.81
CA ASN A 87 -19.92 12.96 2.34
C ASN A 87 -20.83 11.75 2.61
#